data_AF-A0A1F4DF03-F1
#
_entry.id   AF-A0A1F4DF03-F1
#
_cell.length_a   1.000
_cell.length_b   1.000
_cell.length_c   1.000
_cell.angle_alpha   90.00
_cell.angle_beta   90.00
_cell.angle_gamma   90.00
#
_symmetry.space_group_name_H-M   'P 1'
#
loop_
_entity.id
_entity.type
_entity.pdbx_description
1 polymer ?
#
loop_
_entity_poly.entity_id
_entity_poly.type
_entity_poly.pdbx_seq_one_letter_code
_entity_poly.pdbx_strand_id
1 'polypeptide(L)'
;MAVPPAYASEDALLVELDTGRHDPARTGLFDSELPVIYVSWTNSMPPKPGILSQITNSIREDRLLRIVYVGLRAGEKLKERRILPLALERMNDQWRVIAQDIEKAGAPLRVFVLSRILDAHQDRGPKPRGFVHQGHTDSATELDVALNPKLTSHQKDVLARELRVQKGKVRVATRSLHEFERRFTEKPANPDAVWPPLMIKAVK
;
A
#
# COMPACT_ATOMS: atom_id res chain seq x y z
N MET A 1 15.82 40.83 -1.74
CA MET A 1 15.51 39.71 -0.83
C MET A 1 16.16 38.46 -1.39
N ALA A 2 16.86 37.68 -0.58
CA ALA A 2 17.37 36.38 -1.02
C ALA A 2 16.18 35.43 -1.23
N VAL A 3 16.12 34.77 -2.39
CA VAL A 3 15.14 33.71 -2.63
C VAL A 3 15.69 32.44 -2.01
N PRO A 4 14.97 31.80 -1.07
CA PRO A 4 15.43 30.54 -0.51
C PRO A 4 15.51 29.47 -1.61
N PRO A 5 16.47 28.56 -1.52
CA PRO A 5 16.59 27.47 -2.49
C PRO A 5 15.37 26.55 -2.42
N ALA A 6 15.02 25.90 -3.54
CA ALA A 6 13.79 25.11 -3.66
C ALA A 6 13.64 23.99 -2.60
N TYR A 7 14.76 23.43 -2.13
CA TYR A 7 14.78 22.40 -1.08
C TYR A 7 14.43 22.94 0.31
N ALA A 8 14.44 24.25 0.51
CA ALA A 8 14.06 24.94 1.74
C ALA A 8 12.63 25.51 1.66
N SER A 9 11.78 24.94 0.80
CA SER A 9 10.36 25.31 0.70
C SER A 9 9.50 24.50 1.67
N GLU A 10 8.32 25.04 2.00
CA GLU A 10 7.32 24.34 2.81
C GLU A 10 6.88 23.02 2.17
N ASP A 11 6.73 22.99 0.84
CA ASP A 11 6.40 21.78 0.09
C ASP A 11 7.49 20.72 0.23
N ALA A 12 8.76 21.11 0.14
CA ALA A 12 9.89 20.19 0.31
C ALA A 12 9.94 19.64 1.74
N LEU A 13 9.72 20.48 2.75
CA LEU A 13 9.63 20.05 4.15
C LEU A 13 8.50 19.05 4.34
N LEU A 14 7.29 19.36 3.86
CA LEU A 14 6.14 18.44 3.97
C LEU A 14 6.40 17.10 3.29
N VAL A 15 7.06 17.08 2.13
CA VAL A 15 7.44 15.83 1.45
C VAL A 15 8.40 14.99 2.29
N GLU A 16 9.41 15.61 2.91
CA GLU A 16 10.35 14.87 3.78
C GLU A 16 9.63 14.33 5.02
N LEU A 17 8.78 15.14 5.68
CA LEU A 17 7.95 14.72 6.81
C LEU A 17 7.00 13.57 6.45
N ASP A 18 6.28 13.64 5.33
CA ASP A 18 5.38 12.59 4.86
C ASP A 18 6.12 11.26 4.58
N THR A 19 7.39 11.34 4.20
CA THR A 19 8.23 10.15 4.00
C THR A 19 8.89 9.63 5.27
N GLY A 20 8.64 10.26 6.43
CA GLY A 20 9.23 9.92 7.72
C GLY A 20 10.67 10.39 7.89
N ARG A 21 11.18 11.22 6.97
CA ARG A 21 12.55 11.72 6.96
C ARG A 21 12.56 13.12 7.57
N HIS A 22 12.95 13.23 8.83
CA HIS A 22 12.93 14.49 9.57
C HIS A 22 14.25 14.76 10.30
N ASP A 23 15.32 14.05 9.93
CA ASP A 23 16.63 14.26 10.53
C ASP A 23 17.20 15.66 10.18
N PRO A 24 17.98 16.27 11.09
CA PRO A 24 18.51 17.62 10.88
C PRO A 24 19.36 17.77 9.61
N ALA A 25 19.97 16.69 9.10
CA ALA A 25 20.78 16.77 7.88
C ALA A 25 19.93 16.96 6.62
N ARG A 26 18.62 16.65 6.67
CA ARG A 26 17.67 16.86 5.57
C ARG A 26 16.83 18.11 5.74
N THR A 27 16.27 18.31 6.92
CA THR A 27 15.30 19.38 7.18
C THR A 27 15.95 20.64 7.74
N GLY A 28 17.17 20.53 8.30
CA GLY A 28 17.79 21.60 9.08
C GLY A 28 17.13 21.83 10.44
N LEU A 29 16.15 21.01 10.84
CA LEU A 29 15.36 21.16 12.07
C LEU A 29 15.65 20.01 13.03
N PHE A 30 15.81 20.34 14.31
CA PHE A 30 15.91 19.37 15.40
C PHE A 30 14.53 19.03 15.99
N ASP A 31 14.42 17.88 16.65
CA ASP A 31 13.19 17.45 17.33
C ASP A 31 12.69 18.47 18.37
N SER A 32 13.59 19.25 18.98
CA SER A 32 13.24 20.32 19.91
C SER A 32 12.64 21.57 19.25
N GLU A 33 12.85 21.74 17.95
CA GLU A 33 12.35 22.88 17.17
C GLU A 33 11.05 22.52 16.44
N LEU A 34 10.99 21.31 15.89
CA LEU A 34 9.81 20.76 15.20
C LEU A 34 9.57 19.31 15.64
N PRO A 35 8.84 19.08 16.74
CA PRO A 35 8.50 17.72 17.15
C PRO A 35 7.46 17.13 16.19
N VAL A 36 7.81 16.02 15.51
CA VAL A 36 6.94 15.31 14.58
C VAL A 36 6.59 13.93 15.13
N ILE A 37 5.30 13.66 15.30
CA ILE A 37 4.80 12.42 15.90
C ILE A 37 4.20 11.53 14.81
N TYR A 38 4.77 10.33 14.63
CA TYR A 38 4.24 9.32 13.72
C TYR A 38 3.45 8.27 14.52
N VAL A 39 2.17 8.15 14.22
CA VAL A 39 1.30 7.14 14.83
C VAL A 39 1.11 6.00 13.84
N SER A 40 1.44 4.77 14.26
CA SER A 40 1.11 3.55 13.54
C SER A 40 0.47 2.56 14.49
N TRP A 41 -0.63 1.93 14.04
CA TRP A 41 -1.32 0.89 14.80
C TRP A 41 -1.06 -0.51 14.25
N THR A 42 -0.21 -0.64 13.23
CA THR A 42 0.03 -1.91 12.55
C THR A 42 1.51 -2.28 12.57
N ASN A 43 1.79 -3.59 12.68
CA ASN A 43 3.12 -4.11 12.38
C ASN A 43 3.24 -4.31 10.87
N SER A 44 4.11 -3.52 10.23
CA SER A 44 4.32 -3.54 8.78
C SER A 44 5.37 -4.57 8.33
N MET A 45 6.06 -5.21 9.28
CA MET A 45 7.16 -6.14 9.00
C MET A 45 6.70 -7.59 8.98
N PRO A 46 7.36 -8.46 8.17
CA PRO A 46 7.10 -9.89 8.20
C PRO A 46 7.61 -10.48 9.54
N PRO A 47 6.99 -11.55 10.06
CA PRO A 47 7.32 -12.10 11.38
C PRO A 47 8.70 -12.78 11.46
N LYS A 48 9.26 -13.21 10.33
CA LYS A 48 10.56 -13.90 10.26
C LYS A 48 11.63 -12.97 9.66
N PRO A 49 12.80 -12.81 10.31
CA PRO A 49 13.91 -12.04 9.75
C PRO A 49 14.35 -12.55 8.37
N GLY A 50 14.87 -11.65 7.53
CA GLY A 50 15.40 -11.98 6.21
C GLY A 50 14.37 -12.07 5.08
N ILE A 51 13.07 -12.16 5.37
CA ILE A 51 12.02 -12.19 4.32
C ILE A 51 12.11 -10.95 3.41
N LEU A 52 12.26 -9.76 3.99
CA LEU A 52 12.42 -8.53 3.21
C LEU A 52 13.67 -8.56 2.32
N SER A 53 14.80 -9.09 2.82
CA SER A 53 16.02 -9.27 2.04
C SER A 53 15.82 -10.23 0.87
N GLN A 54 15.07 -11.32 1.07
CA GLN A 54 14.73 -12.26 0.00
C GLN A 54 13.88 -11.58 -1.08
N ILE A 55 12.85 -10.82 -0.68
CA ILE A 55 11.98 -10.10 -1.61
C ILE A 55 12.77 -9.07 -2.41
N THR A 56 13.57 -8.23 -1.74
CA THR A 56 14.35 -7.17 -2.41
C THR A 56 15.42 -7.73 -3.34
N ASN A 57 16.09 -8.81 -2.95
CA ASN A 57 17.03 -9.51 -3.85
C ASN A 57 16.31 -10.12 -5.06
N SER A 58 15.14 -10.74 -4.87
CA SER A 58 14.35 -11.27 -5.99
C SER A 58 13.87 -10.20 -6.95
N ILE A 59 13.46 -9.02 -6.46
CA ILE A 59 13.11 -7.86 -7.30
C ILE A 59 14.34 -7.42 -8.11
N ARG A 60 15.48 -7.21 -7.44
CA ARG A 60 16.73 -6.76 -8.07
C ARG A 60 17.22 -7.72 -9.14
N GLU A 61 17.11 -9.02 -8.89
CA GLU A 61 17.64 -10.08 -9.76
C GLU A 61 16.59 -10.62 -10.75
N ASP A 62 15.37 -10.07 -10.77
CA ASP A 62 14.23 -10.55 -11.57
C ASP A 62 13.99 -12.06 -11.42
N ARG A 63 14.11 -12.56 -10.18
CA ARG A 63 14.02 -13.99 -9.82
C ARG A 63 12.71 -14.34 -9.15
N LEU A 64 12.29 -15.59 -9.37
CA LEU A 64 11.11 -16.15 -8.70
C LEU A 64 11.37 -16.30 -7.20
N LEU A 65 10.29 -16.12 -6.44
CA LEU A 65 10.27 -16.27 -5.00
C LEU A 65 9.11 -17.19 -4.61
N ARG A 66 9.39 -18.15 -3.73
CA ARG A 66 8.33 -18.89 -3.03
C ARG A 66 8.03 -18.19 -1.73
N ILE A 67 6.75 -17.90 -1.51
CA ILE A 67 6.26 -17.28 -0.29
C ILE A 67 5.22 -18.16 0.38
N VAL A 68 5.21 -18.15 1.72
CA VAL A 68 4.16 -18.77 2.52
C VAL A 68 3.25 -17.65 3.00
N TYR A 69 2.03 -17.58 2.46
CA TYR A 69 1.13 -16.43 2.60
C TYR A 69 -0.28 -16.84 3.03
N VAL A 70 -0.89 -15.99 3.85
CA VAL A 70 -2.29 -16.10 4.26
C VAL A 70 -3.04 -14.81 3.93
N GLY A 71 -4.11 -14.94 3.14
CA GLY A 71 -5.06 -13.84 2.90
C GLY A 71 -6.14 -13.78 3.98
N LEU A 72 -7.05 -12.81 3.85
CA LEU A 72 -8.17 -12.63 4.79
C LEU A 72 -9.52 -12.99 4.15
N ARG A 73 -9.55 -13.90 3.16
CA ARG A 73 -10.83 -14.42 2.69
C ARG A 73 -11.40 -15.42 3.70
N ALA A 74 -12.72 -15.53 3.77
CA ALA A 74 -13.39 -16.47 4.67
C ALA A 74 -12.91 -17.90 4.38
N GLY A 75 -12.41 -18.58 5.42
CA GLY A 75 -11.85 -19.94 5.31
C GLY A 75 -10.53 -20.05 4.56
N GLU A 76 -9.86 -18.93 4.22
CA GLU A 76 -8.57 -18.98 3.54
C GLU A 76 -7.50 -19.58 4.46
N LYS A 77 -6.85 -20.63 3.97
CA LYS A 77 -5.74 -21.29 4.65
C LYS A 77 -4.41 -20.74 4.15
N LEU A 78 -3.38 -20.97 4.95
CA LEU A 78 -2.00 -20.76 4.57
C LEU A 78 -1.70 -21.49 3.25
N LYS A 79 -1.07 -20.80 2.30
CA LYS A 79 -0.68 -21.37 1.00
C LYS A 79 0.75 -20.95 0.67
N GLU A 80 1.52 -21.91 0.18
CA GLU A 80 2.72 -21.58 -0.58
C GLU A 80 2.29 -21.01 -1.95
N ARG A 81 3.02 -20.01 -2.42
CA ARG A 81 2.82 -19.40 -3.74
C ARG A 81 4.16 -19.14 -4.39
N ARG A 82 4.23 -19.36 -5.71
CA ARG A 82 5.37 -18.94 -6.55
C ARG A 82 5.04 -17.60 -7.20
N ILE A 83 5.83 -16.59 -6.90
CA ILE A 83 5.61 -15.23 -7.40
C ILE A 83 6.87 -14.69 -8.08
N LEU A 84 6.69 -13.76 -9.02
CA LEU A 84 7.75 -12.87 -9.46
C LEU A 84 7.52 -11.50 -8.80
N PRO A 85 8.27 -11.12 -7.76
CA PRO A 85 8.12 -9.83 -7.12
C PRO A 85 8.67 -8.72 -8.01
N LEU A 86 7.93 -7.62 -8.14
CA LEU A 86 8.22 -6.53 -9.06
C LEU A 86 8.56 -5.22 -8.34
N ALA A 87 7.82 -4.92 -7.27
CA ALA A 87 7.97 -3.66 -6.55
C ALA A 87 7.47 -3.78 -5.11
N LEU A 88 7.90 -2.84 -4.27
CA LEU A 88 7.31 -2.58 -2.97
C LEU A 88 6.38 -1.37 -3.08
N GLU A 89 5.23 -1.46 -2.42
CA GLU A 89 4.27 -0.38 -2.28
C GLU A 89 4.02 -0.14 -0.79
N ARG A 90 4.01 1.13 -0.39
CA ARG A 90 3.47 1.54 0.91
C ARG A 90 2.09 2.13 0.68
N MET A 91 1.08 1.56 1.33
CA MET A 91 -0.28 2.06 1.29
C MET A 91 -0.80 2.21 2.73
N ASN A 92 -1.03 3.45 3.15
CA ASN A 92 -1.18 3.81 4.57
C ASN A 92 0.00 3.25 5.39
N ASP A 93 -0.28 2.51 6.46
CA ASP A 93 0.73 1.90 7.34
C ASP A 93 1.18 0.50 6.90
N GLN A 94 0.77 0.04 5.72
CA GLN A 94 1.09 -1.31 5.24
C GLN A 94 2.11 -1.29 4.11
N TRP A 95 3.17 -2.07 4.28
CA TRP A 95 4.05 -2.48 3.19
C TRP A 95 3.44 -3.66 2.44
N ARG A 96 3.53 -3.60 1.12
CA ARG A 96 2.95 -4.58 0.20
C ARG A 96 3.96 -4.91 -0.90
N VAL A 97 3.92 -6.15 -1.38
CA VAL A 97 4.69 -6.61 -2.53
C VAL A 97 3.75 -6.69 -3.73
N ILE A 98 4.07 -5.97 -4.79
CA ILE A 98 3.42 -6.13 -6.09
C ILE A 98 4.17 -7.25 -6.82
N ALA A 99 3.45 -8.29 -7.25
CA ALA A 99 4.07 -9.45 -7.87
C ALA A 99 3.13 -10.15 -8.87
N GLN A 100 3.70 -10.83 -9.86
CA GLN A 100 2.93 -11.76 -10.70
C GLN A 100 2.80 -13.12 -10.00
N ASP A 101 1.57 -13.61 -9.84
CA ASP A 101 1.30 -14.95 -9.28
C ASP A 101 1.44 -15.99 -10.39
N ILE A 102 2.60 -16.64 -10.42
CA ILE A 102 3.05 -17.53 -11.49
C ILE A 102 2.24 -18.84 -11.55
N GLU A 103 1.57 -19.18 -10.44
CA GLU A 103 0.75 -20.38 -10.35
C GLU A 103 -0.66 -20.19 -10.91
N LYS A 104 -1.00 -18.96 -11.33
CA LYS A 104 -2.28 -18.63 -11.95
C LYS A 104 -2.13 -18.43 -13.45
N ALA A 105 -3.11 -18.92 -14.20
CA ALA A 105 -3.18 -18.73 -15.64
C ALA A 105 -3.07 -17.23 -15.99
N GLY A 106 -2.16 -16.91 -16.92
CA GLY A 106 -1.86 -15.52 -17.31
C GLY A 106 -0.94 -14.75 -16.35
N ALA A 107 -0.44 -15.39 -15.28
CA ALA A 107 0.44 -14.78 -14.29
C ALA A 107 -0.01 -13.38 -13.83
N PRO A 108 -1.25 -13.23 -13.33
CA PRO A 108 -1.85 -11.94 -13.02
C PRO A 108 -1.07 -11.22 -11.93
N LEU A 109 -1.03 -9.88 -12.03
CA LEU A 109 -0.54 -9.03 -10.95
C LEU A 109 -1.43 -9.16 -9.71
N ARG A 110 -0.78 -9.33 -8.57
CA ARG A 110 -1.38 -9.40 -7.25
C ARG A 110 -0.56 -8.59 -6.25
N VAL A 111 -1.22 -8.22 -5.17
CA VAL A 111 -0.61 -7.49 -4.06
C VAL A 111 -0.62 -8.37 -2.82
N PHE A 112 0.55 -8.53 -2.20
CA PHE A 112 0.76 -9.34 -1.00
C PHE A 112 1.16 -8.44 0.16
N VAL A 113 0.37 -8.40 1.24
CA VAL A 113 0.72 -7.61 2.43
C VAL A 113 1.94 -8.22 3.11
N LEU A 114 2.99 -7.43 3.33
CA LEU A 114 4.29 -7.91 3.78
C LEU A 114 4.21 -8.61 5.14
N SER A 115 3.45 -8.07 6.09
CA SER A 115 3.26 -8.68 7.41
C SER A 115 2.48 -10.00 7.41
N ARG A 116 1.91 -10.40 6.27
CA ARG A 116 1.20 -11.69 6.08
C ARG A 116 2.05 -12.74 5.35
N ILE A 117 3.28 -12.40 4.96
CA ILE A 117 4.24 -13.35 4.40
C ILE A 117 4.98 -13.98 5.58
N LEU A 118 4.67 -15.24 5.88
CA LEU A 118 5.22 -15.97 7.03
C LEU A 118 6.58 -16.60 6.75
N ASP A 119 6.87 -16.93 5.49
CA ASP A 119 8.17 -17.39 5.02
C ASP A 119 8.43 -16.97 3.57
N ALA A 120 9.70 -16.89 3.18
CA ALA A 120 10.11 -16.59 1.82
C ALA A 120 11.48 -17.22 1.49
N HIS A 121 11.60 -17.82 0.31
CA HIS A 121 12.87 -18.36 -0.19
C HIS A 121 12.98 -18.23 -1.71
N GLN A 122 14.21 -18.05 -2.21
CA GLN A 122 14.46 -18.00 -3.65
C GLN A 122 13.98 -19.28 -4.32
N ASP A 123 13.24 -19.12 -5.42
CA ASP A 123 12.84 -20.23 -6.26
C ASP A 123 13.75 -20.33 -7.47
N ARG A 124 14.53 -21.41 -7.54
CA ARG A 124 15.43 -21.70 -8.66
C ARG A 124 14.73 -22.34 -9.85
N GLY A 125 13.42 -22.61 -9.73
CA GLY A 125 12.63 -23.13 -10.84
C GLY A 125 12.55 -22.15 -12.02
N PRO A 126 12.36 -22.65 -13.25
CA PRO A 126 12.18 -21.78 -14.40
C PRO A 126 10.84 -21.02 -14.32
N LYS A 127 10.80 -19.87 -15.00
CA LYS A 127 9.55 -19.17 -15.33
C LYS A 127 8.72 -20.07 -16.29
N PRO A 128 7.38 -20.06 -16.23
CA PRO A 128 6.55 -20.85 -17.15
C PRO A 128 6.86 -20.52 -18.61
N ARG A 129 6.65 -21.50 -19.49
CA ARG A 129 6.81 -21.28 -20.93
C ARG A 129 5.80 -20.22 -21.41
N GLY A 130 6.27 -19.25 -22.19
CA GLY A 130 5.43 -18.14 -22.65
C GLY A 130 5.12 -17.10 -21.57
N PHE A 131 5.88 -17.07 -20.47
CA PHE A 131 5.73 -16.05 -19.45
C PHE A 131 5.98 -14.65 -20.02
N VAL A 132 4.98 -13.76 -19.85
CA VAL A 132 5.08 -12.35 -20.21
C VAL A 132 5.28 -11.53 -18.94
N HIS A 133 6.39 -10.80 -18.91
CA HIS A 133 6.71 -9.88 -17.82
C HIS A 133 5.74 -8.69 -17.85
N GLN A 134 5.11 -8.40 -16.72
CA GLN A 134 4.22 -7.24 -16.58
C GLN A 134 4.93 -6.13 -15.81
N GLY A 135 4.71 -4.88 -16.23
CA GLY A 135 5.16 -3.71 -15.47
C GLY A 135 4.48 -3.62 -14.10
N HIS A 136 5.06 -2.82 -13.20
CA HIS A 136 4.51 -2.55 -11.86
C HIS A 136 3.60 -1.31 -11.82
N THR A 137 3.53 -0.55 -12.91
CA THR A 137 2.68 0.64 -13.04
C THR A 137 1.21 0.24 -13.08
N ASP A 138 0.39 0.85 -12.22
CA ASP A 138 -1.03 0.52 -12.20
C ASP A 138 -1.79 1.12 -13.38
N SER A 139 -2.82 0.40 -13.81
CA SER A 139 -3.99 1.02 -14.39
C SER A 139 -4.69 1.89 -13.32
N ALA A 140 -5.16 3.06 -13.71
CA ALA A 140 -6.01 3.87 -12.84
C ALA A 140 -7.46 3.74 -13.33
N THR A 141 -8.39 3.63 -12.38
CA THR A 141 -9.82 3.73 -12.66
C THR A 141 -10.32 5.10 -12.22
N GLU A 142 -11.23 5.67 -13.01
CA GLU A 142 -12.05 6.80 -12.57
C GLU A 142 -13.32 6.25 -11.90
N LEU A 143 -13.73 6.87 -10.80
CA LEU A 143 -14.99 6.59 -10.12
C LEU A 143 -15.84 7.84 -10.12
N ASP A 144 -17.09 7.72 -10.53
CA ASP A 144 -18.09 8.76 -10.32
C ASP A 144 -18.49 8.79 -8.85
N VAL A 145 -18.32 9.95 -8.21
CA VAL A 145 -18.54 10.14 -6.78
C VAL A 145 -19.38 11.39 -6.52
N ALA A 146 -20.26 11.28 -5.52
CA ALA A 146 -20.97 12.42 -4.95
C ALA A 146 -20.57 12.55 -3.48
N LEU A 147 -20.21 13.77 -3.06
CA LEU A 147 -19.97 14.04 -1.64
C LEU A 147 -21.29 13.99 -0.88
N ASN A 148 -21.25 13.50 0.36
CA ASN A 148 -22.45 13.30 1.18
C ASN A 148 -23.26 14.60 1.31
N PRO A 149 -24.58 14.59 1.02
CA PRO A 149 -25.40 15.80 1.02
C PRO A 149 -25.50 16.46 2.40
N LYS A 150 -25.26 15.71 3.50
CA LYS A 150 -25.24 16.22 4.87
C LYS A 150 -24.00 17.08 5.19
N LEU A 151 -22.99 17.08 4.33
CA LEU A 151 -21.81 17.93 4.49
C LEU A 151 -22.16 19.39 4.20
N THR A 152 -21.61 20.31 4.99
CA THR A 152 -21.64 21.74 4.69
C THR A 152 -20.84 22.07 3.43
N SER A 153 -21.00 23.27 2.88
CA SER A 153 -20.22 23.73 1.71
C SER A 153 -18.72 23.64 1.97
N HIS A 154 -18.25 24.19 3.10
CA HIS A 154 -16.82 24.17 3.45
C HIS A 154 -16.28 22.75 3.63
N GLN A 155 -17.06 21.84 4.21
CA GLN A 155 -16.66 20.43 4.34
C GLN A 155 -16.51 19.76 2.96
N LYS A 156 -17.42 20.08 2.03
CA LYS A 156 -17.34 19.57 0.66
C LYS A 156 -16.09 20.08 -0.04
N ASP A 157 -15.76 21.37 0.10
CA ASP A 157 -14.57 21.96 -0.52
C ASP A 157 -13.28 21.33 0.00
N VAL A 158 -13.19 21.12 1.33
CA VAL A 158 -12.03 20.48 1.96
C VAL A 158 -11.88 19.03 1.49
N LEU A 159 -12.95 18.22 1.57
CA LEU A 159 -12.90 16.81 1.18
C LEU A 159 -12.69 16.63 -0.32
N ALA A 160 -13.25 17.51 -1.16
CA ALA A 160 -13.00 17.48 -2.60
C ALA A 160 -11.51 17.64 -2.91
N ARG A 161 -10.83 18.57 -2.23
CA ARG A 161 -9.39 18.77 -2.39
C ARG A 161 -8.58 17.61 -1.82
N GLU A 162 -8.90 17.14 -0.60
CA GLU A 162 -8.21 16.04 0.07
C GLU A 162 -8.26 14.75 -0.76
N LEU A 163 -9.44 14.41 -1.27
CA LEU A 163 -9.68 13.20 -2.06
C LEU A 163 -9.44 13.42 -3.56
N ARG A 164 -8.96 14.60 -3.97
CA ARG A 164 -8.70 14.99 -5.37
C ARG A 164 -9.92 14.76 -6.27
N VAL A 165 -11.12 15.05 -5.78
CA VAL A 165 -12.35 15.00 -6.55
C VAL A 165 -12.36 16.15 -7.57
N GLN A 166 -12.42 15.81 -8.85
CA GLN A 166 -12.48 16.77 -9.94
C GLN A 166 -13.69 16.45 -10.82
N LYS A 167 -14.59 17.41 -11.03
CA LYS A 167 -15.80 17.25 -11.85
C LYS A 167 -16.63 16.02 -11.45
N GLY A 168 -16.75 15.76 -10.15
CA GLY A 168 -17.50 14.60 -9.62
C GLY A 168 -16.79 13.26 -9.79
N LYS A 169 -15.49 13.26 -10.12
CA LYS A 169 -14.71 12.05 -10.32
C LYS A 169 -13.49 11.98 -9.41
N VAL A 170 -13.12 10.78 -9.01
CA VAL A 170 -11.86 10.49 -8.33
C VAL A 170 -11.07 9.43 -9.10
N ARG A 171 -9.76 9.64 -9.24
CA ARG A 171 -8.86 8.70 -9.91
C ARG A 171 -8.14 7.86 -8.86
N VAL A 172 -8.33 6.54 -8.92
CA VAL A 172 -7.76 5.59 -7.95
C VAL A 172 -7.00 4.50 -8.71
N ALA A 173 -5.87 4.07 -8.16
CA ALA A 173 -5.17 2.89 -8.67
C ALA A 173 -6.08 1.66 -8.57
N THR A 174 -6.22 0.87 -9.64
CA THR A 174 -7.20 -0.24 -9.69
C THR A 174 -7.03 -1.21 -8.52
N ARG A 175 -5.80 -1.49 -8.08
CA ARG A 175 -5.54 -2.36 -6.92
C ARG A 175 -5.95 -1.78 -5.57
N SER A 176 -6.09 -0.46 -5.49
CA SER A 176 -6.49 0.27 -4.28
C SER A 176 -7.99 0.53 -4.21
N LEU A 177 -8.74 0.23 -5.28
CA LEU A 177 -10.18 0.49 -5.41
C LEU A 177 -10.97 -0.04 -4.20
N HIS A 178 -10.77 -1.30 -3.84
CA HIS A 178 -11.51 -1.91 -2.72
C HIS A 178 -11.25 -1.20 -1.38
N GLU A 179 -10.01 -0.80 -1.12
CA GLU A 179 -9.68 -0.09 0.12
C GLU A 179 -10.25 1.34 0.12
N PHE A 180 -10.22 2.00 -1.04
CA PHE A 180 -10.81 3.32 -1.21
C PHE A 180 -12.32 3.29 -0.94
N GLU A 181 -13.04 2.36 -1.57
CA GLU A 181 -14.47 2.17 -1.37
C GLU A 181 -14.79 1.87 0.09
N ARG A 182 -14.04 0.97 0.73
CA ARG A 182 -14.21 0.63 2.14
C ARG A 182 -14.04 1.83 3.09
N ARG A 183 -13.09 2.72 2.78
CA ARG A 183 -12.74 3.85 3.66
C ARG A 183 -13.69 5.03 3.51
N PHE A 184 -14.16 5.29 2.29
CA PHE A 184 -14.86 6.54 1.96
C PHE A 184 -16.30 6.34 1.47
N THR A 185 -16.79 5.09 1.38
CA THR A 185 -18.15 4.80 0.92
C THR A 185 -18.85 3.80 1.83
N GLU A 186 -20.17 3.70 1.70
CA GLU A 186 -21.00 2.71 2.41
C GLU A 186 -21.06 1.35 1.70
N LYS A 187 -20.22 1.11 0.67
CA LYS A 187 -20.24 -0.17 -0.04
C LYS A 187 -20.00 -1.31 0.95
N PRO A 188 -20.85 -2.34 0.96
CA PRO A 188 -20.67 -3.48 1.84
C PRO A 188 -19.30 -4.12 1.57
N ALA A 189 -18.67 -4.63 2.64
CA ALA A 189 -17.43 -5.38 2.50
C ALA A 189 -17.63 -6.52 1.48
N ASN A 190 -16.56 -6.88 0.78
CA ASN A 190 -16.59 -8.05 -0.11
C ASN A 190 -17.10 -9.25 0.71
N PRO A 191 -18.19 -9.94 0.30
CA PRO A 191 -18.78 -11.03 1.08
C PRO A 191 -17.80 -12.18 1.30
N ASP A 192 -16.78 -12.32 0.45
CA ASP A 192 -15.75 -13.33 0.58
C ASP A 192 -14.62 -12.93 1.55
N ALA A 193 -14.57 -11.68 2.02
CA ALA A 193 -13.56 -11.17 2.93
C ALA A 193 -14.02 -11.26 4.39
N VAL A 194 -13.12 -11.67 5.29
CA VAL A 194 -13.34 -11.61 6.74
C VAL A 194 -13.20 -10.15 7.18
N TRP A 195 -14.33 -9.45 7.33
CA TRP A 195 -14.38 -8.06 7.73
C TRP A 195 -15.58 -7.76 8.66
N PRO A 196 -15.42 -6.99 9.75
CA PRO A 196 -14.17 -6.38 10.23
C PRO A 196 -13.20 -7.43 10.81
N PRO A 197 -11.87 -7.17 10.79
CA PRO A 197 -10.87 -8.12 11.30
C PRO A 197 -10.78 -8.14 12.84
N LEU A 198 -11.38 -7.15 13.50
CA LEU A 198 -11.42 -7.00 14.95
C LEU A 198 -12.85 -6.68 15.37
N MET A 199 -13.30 -7.32 16.45
CA MET A 199 -14.58 -7.04 17.11
C MET A 199 -14.29 -6.38 18.45
N ILE A 200 -14.90 -5.22 18.71
CA ILE A 200 -14.80 -4.58 20.03
C ILE A 200 -15.61 -5.42 21.01
N LYS A 201 -14.94 -5.94 22.04
CA LYS A 201 -15.62 -6.55 23.17
C LYS A 201 -16.23 -5.43 24.00
N ALA A 202 -17.51 -5.56 24.38
CA ALA A 202 -18.12 -4.64 25.32
C ALA A 202 -17.28 -4.62 26.60
N VAL A 203 -16.83 -3.42 26.99
CA VAL A 203 -16.19 -3.21 28.29
C VAL A 203 -17.35 -3.24 29.30
N LYS A 204 -17.32 -4.23 30.20
CA LYS A 204 -18.24 -4.27 31.35
C LYS A 204 -17.75 -3.31 32.42
#